data_AF-A0AAN7E5C9-F1
#
_entry.id   AF-A0AAN7E5C9-F1
#
_cell.length_a   1.000
_cell.length_b   1.000
_cell.length_c   1.000
_cell.angle_alpha   90.00
_cell.angle_beta   90.00
_cell.angle_gamma   90.00
#
_symmetry.space_group_name_H-M   'P 1'
#
loop_
_entity.id
_entity.type
_entity.pdbx_description
1 polymer ?
#
loop_
_entity_poly.entity_id
_entity_poly.type
_entity_poly.pdbx_seq_one_letter_code
_entity_poly.pdbx_strand_id
1 'polypeptide(L)'
;MVFQAPKLRIIYLLISIFLLLINPCATQIFFNYTDFSQTIKNKPINRTGNATILGSVIQLTPDEVDNWGRATYSEQMHLWDEKSGKVANFTSNFSFIIDSQGKDRYSDGITFFLSTPNFPDPRPTDGAGLGLVSRKQMGQPSFLAANKFVAVEFDTFQNEEFDQPNLVSEHVGININNMMSQTSTPWYCTIKENRTYSASINYDASTQNLSVTFTGFNYDNTTIQQHLSLVINLTDHLPESVEFGFSASTGLISELHILSTWSFESTSPSTIQQSPAPSVEKNKDEPKTKLVVGLSLGACILIIGLLLVCFVYGKKRREGKGEKEEGLVSNKEGT
;
A
#
# COMPACT_ATOMS: atom_id res chain seq x y z
N MET A 1 -43.78 -37.27 10.03
CA MET A 1 -43.15 -36.15 9.30
C MET A 1 -42.76 -35.09 10.34
N VAL A 2 -41.55 -35.18 10.91
CA VAL A 2 -41.16 -34.35 12.07
C VAL A 2 -40.27 -33.21 11.57
N PHE A 3 -40.80 -31.99 11.62
CA PHE A 3 -40.09 -30.75 11.33
C PHE A 3 -39.04 -30.47 12.42
N GLN A 4 -37.78 -30.76 12.13
CA GLN A 4 -36.64 -30.39 12.97
C GLN A 4 -35.71 -29.47 12.17
N ALA A 5 -36.08 -28.19 12.04
CA ALA A 5 -35.34 -27.22 11.22
C ALA A 5 -35.16 -25.76 11.74
N PRO A 6 -35.67 -25.30 12.91
CA PRO A 6 -35.52 -23.88 13.28
C PRO A 6 -34.15 -23.55 13.93
N LYS A 7 -33.55 -24.48 14.68
CA LYS A 7 -32.34 -24.19 15.49
C LYS A 7 -31.06 -24.05 14.66
N LEU A 8 -30.94 -24.81 13.58
CA LEU A 8 -29.78 -24.74 12.69
C LEU A 8 -29.80 -23.45 11.87
N ARG A 9 -30.98 -22.98 11.47
CA ARG A 9 -31.17 -21.72 10.74
C ARG A 9 -30.75 -20.49 11.55
N ILE A 10 -31.02 -20.47 12.85
CA ILE A 10 -30.61 -19.37 13.74
C ILE A 10 -29.08 -19.28 13.84
N ILE A 11 -28.38 -20.42 13.91
CA ILE A 11 -26.91 -20.45 13.96
C ILE A 11 -26.32 -19.92 12.65
N TYR A 12 -26.83 -20.36 11.50
CA TYR A 12 -26.39 -19.83 10.20
C TYR A 12 -26.68 -18.33 10.03
N LEU A 13 -27.83 -17.84 10.53
CA LEU A 13 -28.15 -16.42 10.52
C LEU A 13 -27.18 -15.61 11.39
N LEU A 14 -26.85 -16.10 12.59
CA LEU A 14 -25.88 -15.44 13.48
C LEU A 14 -24.46 -15.45 12.91
N ILE A 15 -24.04 -16.56 12.28
CA ILE A 15 -22.75 -16.63 11.56
C ILE A 15 -22.76 -15.67 10.37
N SER A 16 -23.85 -15.59 9.61
CA SER A 16 -23.97 -14.65 8.49
C SER A 16 -23.94 -13.19 8.96
N ILE A 17 -24.65 -12.83 10.03
CA ILE A 17 -24.59 -11.50 10.65
C ILE A 17 -23.18 -11.21 11.18
N PHE A 18 -22.52 -12.18 11.80
CA PHE A 18 -21.15 -12.04 12.28
C PHE A 18 -20.18 -11.80 11.11
N LEU A 19 -20.27 -12.58 10.03
CA LEU A 19 -19.47 -12.38 8.81
C LEU A 19 -19.76 -11.03 8.14
N LEU A 20 -21.01 -10.53 8.20
CA LEU A 20 -21.39 -9.19 7.73
C LEU A 20 -20.86 -8.06 8.63
N LEU A 21 -20.55 -8.35 9.90
CA LEU A 21 -19.91 -7.40 10.82
C LEU A 21 -18.39 -7.37 10.67
N ILE A 22 -17.79 -8.40 10.07
CA ILE A 22 -16.40 -8.36 9.58
C ILE A 22 -16.39 -7.58 8.25
N ASN A 23 -16.78 -6.31 8.27
CA ASN A 23 -16.33 -5.43 7.20
C ASN A 23 -14.84 -5.21 7.46
N PRO A 24 -13.93 -5.57 6.52
CA PRO A 24 -12.57 -5.09 6.61
C PRO A 24 -12.66 -3.56 6.55
N CYS A 25 -12.55 -2.93 7.72
CA CYS A 25 -12.37 -1.49 7.77
C CYS A 25 -11.09 -1.22 7.00
N ALA A 26 -11.16 -0.47 5.91
CA ALA A 26 -9.98 -0.05 5.17
C ALA A 26 -9.06 0.68 6.16
N THR A 27 -7.95 0.05 6.53
CA THR A 27 -7.05 0.58 7.56
C THR A 27 -6.14 1.62 6.93
N GLN A 28 -5.97 2.74 7.63
CA GLN A 28 -4.88 3.67 7.38
C GLN A 28 -3.55 2.93 7.41
N ILE A 29 -2.65 3.23 6.47
CA ILE A 29 -1.27 2.75 6.49
C ILE A 29 -0.40 3.84 7.09
N PHE A 30 0.48 3.48 8.02
CA PHE A 30 1.48 4.37 8.59
C PHE A 30 2.76 3.60 8.90
N PHE A 31 3.89 4.04 8.37
CA PHE A 31 5.21 3.52 8.75
C PHE A 31 6.31 4.57 8.55
N ASN A 32 7.46 4.34 9.20
CA ASN A 32 8.68 5.13 9.04
C ASN A 32 9.90 4.23 9.17
N TYR A 33 10.59 3.99 8.05
CA TYR A 33 11.82 3.20 7.99
C TYR A 33 13.02 4.10 7.75
N THR A 34 13.85 4.23 8.78
CA THR A 34 15.19 4.84 8.70
C THR A 34 16.31 3.80 8.62
N ASP A 35 15.96 2.51 8.77
CA ASP A 35 16.86 1.36 8.68
C ASP A 35 16.07 0.16 8.14
N PHE A 36 16.38 -0.30 6.93
CA PHE A 36 15.68 -1.40 6.29
C PHE A 36 16.09 -2.78 6.79
N SER A 37 17.15 -2.94 7.58
CA SER A 37 17.51 -4.22 8.21
C SER A 37 16.38 -4.75 9.10
N GLN A 38 15.59 -3.84 9.67
CA GLN A 38 14.39 -4.10 10.45
C GLN A 38 13.32 -4.88 9.67
N THR A 39 13.30 -4.72 8.35
CA THR A 39 12.27 -5.28 7.46
C THR A 39 12.55 -6.74 7.07
N ILE A 40 13.73 -7.28 7.40
CA ILE A 40 14.13 -8.65 7.00
C ILE A 40 13.26 -9.72 7.67
N LYS A 41 12.97 -9.57 8.97
CA LYS A 41 12.27 -10.61 9.76
C LYS A 41 10.78 -10.67 9.46
N ASN A 42 10.13 -9.50 9.47
CA ASN A 42 8.68 -9.41 9.32
C ASN A 42 8.24 -9.19 7.86
N LYS A 43 9.20 -8.97 6.95
CA LYS A 43 9.00 -8.73 5.50
C LYS A 43 7.89 -7.71 5.16
N PRO A 44 7.81 -6.54 5.83
CA PRO A 44 6.86 -5.50 5.43
C PRO A 44 7.22 -4.88 4.07
N ILE A 45 8.45 -5.09 3.58
CA ILE A 45 8.89 -4.68 2.25
C ILE A 45 9.21 -5.93 1.41
N ASN A 46 8.45 -6.13 0.35
CA ASN A 46 8.72 -7.12 -0.68
C ASN A 46 9.78 -6.58 -1.64
N ARG A 47 10.71 -7.45 -2.06
CA ARG A 47 11.79 -7.09 -2.99
C ARG A 47 11.78 -8.06 -4.16
N THR A 48 11.84 -7.53 -5.37
CA THR A 48 11.88 -8.30 -6.62
C THR A 48 12.95 -7.73 -7.56
N GLY A 49 13.35 -8.52 -8.57
CA GLY A 49 14.49 -8.19 -9.41
C GLY A 49 15.80 -8.25 -8.62
N ASN A 50 16.67 -7.28 -8.84
CA ASN A 50 17.98 -7.14 -8.19
C ASN A 50 17.92 -6.42 -6.83
N ALA A 51 16.72 -6.01 -6.38
CA ALA A 51 16.58 -5.26 -5.14
C ALA A 51 17.00 -6.08 -3.91
N THR A 52 17.96 -5.56 -3.14
CA THR A 52 18.52 -6.22 -1.96
C THR A 52 18.72 -5.24 -0.80
N ILE A 53 18.79 -5.76 0.42
CA ILE A 53 19.08 -4.96 1.62
C ILE A 53 20.59 -5.05 1.87
N LEU A 54 21.25 -3.90 1.96
CA LEU A 54 22.67 -3.78 2.30
C LEU A 54 22.79 -2.90 3.55
N GLY A 55 23.13 -3.53 4.68
CA GLY A 55 23.11 -2.82 5.96
C GLY A 55 21.72 -2.26 6.26
N SER A 56 21.62 -0.94 6.37
CA SER A 56 20.37 -0.23 6.68
C SER A 56 19.60 0.30 5.46
N VAL A 57 20.09 0.08 4.25
CA VAL A 57 19.50 0.62 3.01
C VAL A 57 18.97 -0.49 2.10
N ILE A 58 18.11 -0.14 1.14
CA ILE A 58 17.76 -1.01 0.01
C ILE A 58 18.52 -0.54 -1.22
N GLN A 59 19.40 -1.37 -1.75
CA GLN A 59 19.92 -1.19 -3.09
C GLN A 59 18.89 -1.73 -4.08
N LEU A 60 18.30 -0.87 -4.91
CA LEU A 60 17.32 -1.28 -5.94
C LEU A 60 18.03 -1.94 -7.12
N THR A 61 19.10 -1.32 -7.64
CA THR A 61 19.98 -1.96 -8.63
C THR A 61 21.44 -1.66 -8.32
N PRO A 62 22.37 -2.58 -8.64
CA PRO A 62 23.79 -2.25 -8.73
C PRO A 62 24.07 -1.36 -9.94
N ASP A 63 25.27 -0.78 -9.97
CA ASP A 63 25.83 -0.11 -11.16
C ASP A 63 26.33 -1.16 -12.18
N GLU A 64 25.39 -1.91 -12.75
CA GLU A 64 25.61 -2.98 -13.74
C GLU A 64 24.54 -2.87 -14.83
N VAL A 65 24.84 -3.31 -16.06
CA VAL A 65 23.94 -3.19 -17.21
C VAL A 65 22.73 -4.13 -17.13
N ASP A 66 21.61 -3.71 -17.72
CA ASP A 66 20.36 -4.49 -17.86
C ASP A 66 19.78 -5.02 -16.53
N ASN A 67 19.86 -4.23 -15.45
CA ASN A 67 19.29 -4.56 -14.14
C ASN A 67 17.97 -3.84 -13.91
N TRP A 68 17.13 -4.43 -13.06
CA TRP A 68 15.96 -3.75 -12.49
C TRP A 68 15.71 -4.24 -11.08
N GLY A 69 15.13 -3.41 -10.23
CA GLY A 69 14.73 -3.84 -8.90
C GLY A 69 13.52 -3.06 -8.40
N ARG A 70 12.69 -3.75 -7.61
CA ARG A 70 11.52 -3.14 -6.97
C ARG A 70 11.50 -3.43 -5.49
N ALA A 71 11.09 -2.44 -4.71
CA ALA A 71 10.80 -2.54 -3.29
C ALA A 71 9.37 -2.06 -3.03
N THR A 72 8.45 -2.97 -2.68
CA THR A 72 7.02 -2.68 -2.51
C THR A 72 6.57 -2.93 -1.08
N TYR A 73 5.67 -2.09 -0.57
CA TYR A 73 5.06 -2.33 0.73
C TYR A 73 4.17 -3.57 0.65
N SER A 74 4.20 -4.43 1.68
CA SER A 74 3.54 -5.74 1.63
C SER A 74 2.01 -5.64 1.65
N GLU A 75 1.46 -4.58 2.23
CA GLU A 75 0.02 -4.34 2.28
C GLU A 75 -0.40 -3.39 1.15
N GLN A 76 -1.58 -3.63 0.59
CA GLN A 76 -2.18 -2.74 -0.40
C GLN A 76 -2.81 -1.54 0.30
N MET A 77 -2.64 -0.35 -0.28
CA MET A 77 -3.37 0.83 0.18
C MET A 77 -4.76 0.84 -0.44
N HIS A 78 -5.80 0.98 0.39
CA HIS A 78 -7.14 1.29 -0.11
C HIS A 78 -7.20 2.78 -0.47
N LEU A 79 -7.07 3.08 -1.76
CA LEU A 79 -6.96 4.42 -2.32
C LEU A 79 -8.32 5.12 -2.40
N TRP A 80 -9.38 4.41 -2.78
CA TRP A 80 -10.73 4.97 -2.86
C TRP A 80 -11.79 3.89 -2.68
N ASP A 81 -13.01 4.31 -2.34
CA ASP A 81 -14.15 3.43 -2.12
C ASP A 81 -15.28 3.77 -3.11
N GLU A 82 -15.68 2.79 -3.93
CA GLU A 82 -16.67 2.97 -5.00
C GLU A 82 -18.05 3.38 -4.46
N LYS A 83 -18.45 2.82 -3.31
CA LYS A 83 -19.78 3.06 -2.74
C LYS A 83 -19.96 4.46 -2.20
N SER A 84 -18.93 5.00 -1.56
CA SER A 84 -18.95 6.33 -0.93
C SER A 84 -18.36 7.41 -1.82
N GLY A 85 -17.64 7.05 -2.88
CA GLY A 85 -16.89 7.97 -3.75
C GLY A 85 -15.76 8.69 -3.02
N LYS A 86 -15.36 8.21 -1.83
CA LYS A 86 -14.31 8.85 -1.03
C LYS A 86 -12.93 8.36 -1.46
N VAL A 87 -11.96 9.26 -1.41
CA VAL A 87 -10.56 9.02 -1.80
C VAL A 87 -9.66 9.31 -0.62
N ALA A 88 -8.62 8.48 -0.42
CA ALA A 88 -7.59 8.67 0.57
C ALA A 88 -6.66 9.83 0.19
N ASN A 89 -6.27 10.61 1.19
CA ASN A 89 -5.04 11.39 1.12
C ASN A 89 -3.86 10.47 1.45
N PHE A 90 -2.69 10.76 0.88
CA PHE A 90 -1.46 10.12 1.31
C PHE A 90 -0.25 11.05 1.22
N THR A 91 0.74 10.78 2.04
CA THR A 91 2.05 11.40 1.99
C THR A 91 3.11 10.31 2.04
N SER A 92 4.06 10.33 1.11
CA SER A 92 5.27 9.51 1.17
C SER A 92 6.49 10.40 1.22
N ASN A 93 7.36 10.18 2.20
CA ASN A 93 8.65 10.85 2.27
C ASN A 93 9.76 9.81 2.17
N PHE A 94 10.80 10.12 1.43
CA PHE A 94 11.91 9.20 1.25
C PHE A 94 13.19 9.94 0.96
N SER A 95 14.30 9.26 1.20
CA SER A 95 15.60 9.70 0.72
C SER A 95 16.27 8.57 -0.05
N PHE A 96 17.03 8.96 -1.07
CA PHE A 96 17.64 8.03 -2.01
C PHE A 96 18.96 8.58 -2.54
N ILE A 97 19.75 7.70 -3.12
CA ILE A 97 21.02 8.01 -3.78
C ILE A 97 20.96 7.43 -5.18
N ILE A 98 21.42 8.21 -6.15
CA ILE A 98 21.78 7.73 -7.49
C ILE A 98 23.25 8.10 -7.69
N ASP A 99 24.09 7.11 -7.99
CA ASP A 99 25.54 7.28 -8.10
C ASP A 99 26.10 6.56 -9.34
N SER A 100 26.67 7.31 -10.28
CA SER A 100 27.36 6.76 -11.45
C SER A 100 28.81 6.35 -11.18
N GLN A 101 29.28 6.49 -9.94
CA GLN A 101 30.64 6.19 -9.51
C GLN A 101 31.69 6.99 -10.30
N GLY A 102 31.37 8.26 -10.57
CA GLY A 102 32.23 9.18 -11.32
C GLY A 102 32.15 9.06 -12.85
N LYS A 103 31.28 8.22 -13.40
CA LYS A 103 31.10 8.10 -14.86
C LYS A 103 30.37 9.31 -15.44
N ASP A 104 30.81 9.74 -16.62
CA ASP A 104 30.16 10.83 -17.38
C ASP A 104 28.86 10.42 -18.08
N ARG A 105 28.63 9.11 -18.23
CA ARG A 105 27.41 8.55 -18.80
C ARG A 105 26.79 7.63 -17.75
N TYR A 106 25.51 7.83 -17.49
CA TYR A 106 24.74 7.15 -16.46
C TYR A 106 23.27 7.03 -16.91
N SER A 107 22.56 6.03 -16.39
CA SER A 107 21.14 5.76 -16.65
C SER A 107 20.61 4.69 -15.70
N ASP A 108 19.31 4.55 -15.44
CA ASP A 108 18.20 5.32 -16.04
C ASP A 108 17.36 6.07 -15.01
N GLY A 109 17.45 5.74 -13.72
CA GLY A 109 16.75 6.45 -12.65
C GLY A 109 15.86 5.59 -11.75
N ILE A 110 15.09 6.26 -10.89
CA ILE A 110 14.23 5.68 -9.86
C ILE A 110 12.81 6.24 -9.95
N THR A 111 11.80 5.43 -9.64
CA THR A 111 10.41 5.88 -9.51
C THR A 111 9.82 5.52 -8.16
N PHE A 112 8.93 6.36 -7.67
CA PHE A 112 7.88 5.96 -6.73
C PHE A 112 6.59 5.72 -7.53
N PHE A 113 5.89 4.62 -7.28
CA PHE A 113 4.67 4.29 -8.03
C PHE A 113 3.51 3.87 -7.14
N LEU A 114 2.30 4.10 -7.66
CA LEU A 114 1.05 3.46 -7.29
C LEU A 114 0.58 2.62 -8.48
N SER A 115 0.15 1.38 -8.26
CA SER A 115 -0.27 0.51 -9.36
C SER A 115 -1.36 -0.48 -8.98
N THR A 116 -1.92 -1.15 -9.99
CA THR A 116 -2.75 -2.34 -9.78
C THR A 116 -1.98 -3.41 -9.01
N PRO A 117 -2.59 -4.10 -8.03
CA PRO A 117 -1.91 -5.13 -7.26
C PRO A 117 -1.29 -6.24 -8.10
N ASN A 118 -0.13 -6.75 -7.66
CA ASN A 118 0.65 -7.77 -8.38
C ASN A 118 1.15 -7.27 -9.74
N PHE A 119 1.68 -6.04 -9.77
CA PHE A 119 2.11 -5.42 -11.02
C PHE A 119 3.23 -6.26 -11.70
N PRO A 120 3.08 -6.66 -12.97
CA PRO A 120 4.01 -7.55 -13.64
C PRO A 120 5.44 -6.99 -13.73
N ASP A 121 6.42 -7.89 -13.76
CA ASP A 121 7.82 -7.51 -13.98
C ASP A 121 8.04 -6.87 -15.36
N PRO A 122 9.00 -5.93 -15.50
CA PRO A 122 9.41 -5.41 -16.79
C PRO A 122 10.07 -6.51 -17.64
N ARG A 123 9.62 -6.72 -18.88
CA ARG A 123 10.17 -7.76 -19.79
C ARG A 123 10.15 -7.35 -21.27
N PRO A 124 11.33 -7.22 -21.93
CA PRO A 124 12.69 -7.37 -21.38
C PRO A 124 13.07 -6.21 -20.45
N THR A 125 14.19 -6.33 -19.73
CA THR A 125 14.83 -5.16 -19.10
C THR A 125 15.43 -4.29 -20.20
N ASP A 126 15.16 -2.98 -20.17
CA ASP A 126 15.63 -2.05 -21.22
C ASP A 126 15.95 -0.63 -20.70
N GLY A 127 16.04 -0.45 -19.38
CA GLY A 127 16.37 0.83 -18.73
C GLY A 127 15.23 1.85 -18.70
N ALA A 128 14.65 2.17 -19.86
CA ALA A 128 13.75 3.33 -20.03
C ALA A 128 12.40 3.25 -19.33
N GLY A 129 11.97 2.06 -18.89
CA GLY A 129 10.78 1.95 -18.07
C GLY A 129 11.06 1.99 -16.57
N LEU A 130 12.28 2.37 -16.16
CA LEU A 130 12.71 2.61 -14.78
C LEU A 130 12.38 1.46 -13.82
N GLY A 131 12.46 0.23 -14.33
CA GLY A 131 12.14 -1.01 -13.62
C GLY A 131 10.65 -1.23 -13.33
N LEU A 132 9.78 -0.33 -13.82
CA LEU A 132 8.32 -0.42 -13.69
C LEU A 132 7.72 -1.19 -14.88
N VAL A 133 8.04 -0.76 -16.10
CA VAL A 133 7.57 -1.38 -17.35
C VAL A 133 8.74 -1.54 -18.34
N SER A 134 8.50 -2.16 -19.49
CA SER A 134 9.44 -2.18 -20.62
C SER A 134 8.83 -1.47 -21.81
N ARG A 135 9.65 -1.05 -22.79
CA ARG A 135 9.18 -0.52 -24.08
C ARG A 135 8.21 -1.47 -24.78
N LYS A 136 8.50 -2.77 -24.70
CA LYS A 136 7.63 -3.80 -25.28
C LYS A 136 6.24 -3.80 -24.62
N GLN A 137 6.18 -3.72 -23.29
CA GLN A 137 4.91 -3.65 -22.56
C GLN A 137 4.18 -2.32 -22.80
N MET A 138 4.93 -1.22 -22.90
CA MET A 138 4.40 0.10 -23.26
C MET A 138 3.75 0.12 -24.65
N GLY A 139 4.27 -0.66 -25.60
CA GLY A 139 3.66 -0.85 -26.93
C GLY A 139 2.44 -1.77 -26.96
N GLN A 140 1.99 -2.31 -25.83
CA GLN A 140 0.90 -3.30 -25.77
C GLN A 140 -0.36 -2.72 -25.08
N PRO A 141 -1.41 -2.33 -25.85
CA PRO A 141 -2.63 -1.77 -25.27
C PRO A 141 -3.34 -2.70 -24.26
N SER A 142 -3.32 -4.01 -24.49
CA SER A 142 -3.89 -4.99 -23.55
C SER A 142 -3.13 -5.04 -22.22
N PHE A 143 -1.81 -4.88 -22.25
CA PHE A 143 -0.99 -4.79 -21.04
C PHE A 143 -1.36 -3.53 -20.24
N LEU A 144 -1.38 -2.37 -20.91
CA LEU A 144 -1.73 -1.09 -20.29
C LEU A 144 -3.20 -0.99 -19.88
N ALA A 145 -4.09 -1.82 -20.43
CA ALA A 145 -5.48 -1.93 -19.98
C ALA A 145 -5.59 -2.72 -18.66
N ALA A 146 -4.78 -3.76 -18.50
CA ALA A 146 -4.81 -4.63 -17.32
C ALA A 146 -3.93 -4.14 -16.16
N ASN A 147 -2.85 -3.41 -16.45
CA ASN A 147 -1.85 -3.03 -15.47
C ASN A 147 -1.74 -1.50 -15.44
N LYS A 148 -2.51 -0.89 -14.55
CA LYS A 148 -2.55 0.57 -14.40
C LYS A 148 -1.51 1.05 -13.40
N PHE A 149 -0.91 2.20 -13.68
CA PHE A 149 0.00 2.84 -12.76
C PHE A 149 -0.05 4.37 -12.85
N VAL A 150 0.29 5.03 -11.75
CA VAL A 150 0.70 6.42 -11.68
C VAL A 150 2.06 6.43 -11.00
N ALA A 151 3.03 7.12 -11.58
CA ALA A 151 4.38 7.16 -11.03
C ALA A 151 4.92 8.60 -10.96
N VAL A 152 5.85 8.78 -10.03
CA VAL A 152 6.73 9.94 -9.97
C VAL A 152 8.12 9.44 -10.29
N GLU A 153 8.68 9.86 -11.42
CA GLU A 153 10.02 9.48 -11.87
C GLU A 153 11.07 10.52 -11.50
N PHE A 154 12.27 10.04 -11.22
CA PHE A 154 13.51 10.79 -11.17
C PHE A 154 14.40 10.18 -12.25
N ASP A 155 14.28 10.73 -13.45
CA ASP A 155 14.90 10.24 -14.67
C ASP A 155 16.27 10.89 -14.85
N THR A 156 17.27 10.06 -15.12
CA THR A 156 18.67 10.49 -15.32
C THR A 156 19.12 10.36 -16.77
N PHE A 157 18.28 9.87 -17.67
CA PHE A 157 18.65 9.56 -19.04
C PHE A 157 17.54 9.83 -20.06
N GLN A 158 17.79 10.80 -20.93
CA GLN A 158 16.85 11.15 -21.98
C GLN A 158 16.60 10.01 -22.99
N ASN A 159 15.37 9.55 -23.08
CA ASN A 159 14.84 8.67 -24.11
C ASN A 159 13.99 9.46 -25.12
N GLU A 160 14.41 9.50 -26.40
CA GLU A 160 13.73 10.28 -27.45
C GLU A 160 12.25 9.92 -27.65
N GLU A 161 11.87 8.68 -27.31
CA GLU A 161 10.48 8.22 -27.40
C GLU A 161 9.59 8.61 -26.21
N PHE A 162 10.16 8.97 -25.06
CA PHE A 162 9.43 9.24 -23.82
C PHE A 162 9.58 10.69 -23.36
N ASP A 163 10.69 11.35 -23.71
CA ASP A 163 11.03 12.66 -23.20
C ASP A 163 10.84 13.76 -24.23
N GLN A 164 10.45 14.94 -23.74
CA GLN A 164 10.28 16.08 -24.63
C GLN A 164 11.64 16.58 -25.14
N PRO A 165 11.80 16.87 -26.45
CA PRO A 165 13.08 17.27 -27.04
C PRO A 165 13.74 18.52 -26.44
N ASN A 166 12.98 19.35 -25.71
CA ASN A 166 13.44 20.62 -25.14
C ASN A 166 13.58 20.58 -23.61
N LEU A 167 13.37 19.42 -22.99
CA LEU A 167 13.65 19.23 -21.56
C LEU A 167 15.10 18.79 -21.38
N VAL A 168 15.71 19.30 -20.30
CA VAL A 168 17.07 18.95 -19.87
C VAL A 168 17.13 17.45 -19.57
N SER A 169 18.27 16.82 -19.90
CA SER A 169 18.64 15.41 -19.69
C SER A 169 17.95 14.78 -18.47
N GLU A 170 18.23 15.29 -17.29
CA GLU A 170 17.69 14.78 -16.04
C GLU A 170 16.46 15.58 -15.58
N HIS A 171 15.42 14.87 -15.19
CA HIS A 171 14.16 15.49 -14.84
C HIS A 171 13.37 14.72 -13.80
N VAL A 172 12.43 15.41 -13.14
CA VAL A 172 11.39 14.78 -12.33
C VAL A 172 10.08 14.90 -13.07
N GLY A 173 9.33 13.80 -13.14
CA GLY A 173 8.14 13.66 -13.94
C GLY A 173 6.97 13.02 -13.19
N ILE A 174 5.74 13.28 -13.66
CA ILE A 174 4.53 12.58 -13.20
C ILE A 174 3.93 11.83 -14.39
N ASN A 175 3.94 10.50 -14.28
CA ASN A 175 3.54 9.56 -15.32
C ASN A 175 2.15 9.00 -15.03
N ILE A 176 1.27 8.95 -16.04
CA ILE A 176 -0.06 8.31 -15.94
C ILE A 176 -0.16 7.20 -16.98
N ASN A 177 -0.05 5.96 -16.54
CA ASN A 177 -0.19 4.75 -17.37
C ASN A 177 0.65 4.79 -18.66
N ASN A 178 1.75 5.54 -18.64
CA ASN A 178 2.68 5.77 -19.73
C ASN A 178 3.97 6.39 -19.18
N MET A 179 5.14 6.02 -19.72
CA MET A 179 6.42 6.64 -19.35
C MET A 179 6.59 8.06 -19.91
N MET A 180 5.83 8.47 -20.93
CA MET A 180 5.72 9.90 -21.25
C MET A 180 5.06 10.67 -20.11
N SER A 181 5.84 11.51 -19.43
CA SER A 181 5.37 12.37 -18.35
C SER A 181 4.25 13.33 -18.79
N GLN A 182 3.20 13.42 -17.98
CA GLN A 182 2.12 14.42 -18.17
C GLN A 182 2.60 15.83 -17.84
N THR A 183 3.47 15.93 -16.84
CA THR A 183 4.17 17.15 -16.46
C THR A 183 5.53 16.75 -15.91
N SER A 184 6.53 17.59 -16.16
CA SER A 184 7.89 17.38 -15.69
C SER A 184 8.61 18.70 -15.51
N THR A 185 9.70 18.67 -14.76
CA THR A 185 10.58 19.81 -14.54
C THR A 185 12.04 19.34 -14.53
N PRO A 186 13.00 20.14 -15.01
CA PRO A 186 14.42 19.82 -14.88
C PRO A 186 14.80 19.51 -13.43
N TRP A 187 15.65 18.51 -13.24
CA TRP A 187 16.17 18.13 -11.93
C TRP A 187 17.62 18.57 -11.79
N TYR A 188 17.92 19.39 -10.79
CA TYR A 188 19.28 19.86 -10.56
C TYR A 188 20.07 18.81 -9.75
N CYS A 189 20.32 17.65 -10.35
CA CYS A 189 21.04 16.56 -9.73
C CYS A 189 22.55 16.58 -10.02
N THR A 190 23.29 15.84 -9.22
CA THR A 190 24.72 15.52 -9.40
C THR A 190 24.89 14.02 -9.22
N ILE A 191 24.79 13.27 -10.33
CA ILE A 191 24.78 11.80 -10.32
C ILE A 191 26.18 11.19 -10.17
N LYS A 192 27.24 11.95 -10.53
CA LYS A 192 28.64 11.48 -10.46
C LYS A 192 29.17 11.30 -9.04
N GLU A 193 28.41 11.75 -8.06
CA GLU A 193 28.79 11.79 -6.66
C GLU A 193 27.72 11.08 -5.84
N ASN A 194 28.14 10.37 -4.80
CA ASN A 194 27.27 9.73 -3.83
C ASN A 194 26.53 10.77 -2.96
N ARG A 195 25.55 11.46 -3.56
CA ARG A 195 24.71 12.47 -2.90
C ARG A 195 23.35 11.90 -2.55
N THR A 196 22.89 12.27 -1.35
CA THR A 196 21.54 11.93 -0.89
C THR A 196 20.56 13.00 -1.33
N TYR A 197 19.49 12.56 -2.00
CA TYR A 197 18.31 13.35 -2.32
C TYR A 197 17.17 13.03 -1.37
N SER A 198 16.32 14.00 -1.09
CA SER A 198 15.08 13.83 -0.32
C SER A 198 13.89 14.25 -1.16
N ALA A 199 12.79 13.51 -1.05
CA ALA A 199 11.55 13.82 -1.73
C ALA A 199 10.33 13.55 -0.84
N SER A 200 9.28 14.32 -1.09
CA SER A 200 7.97 14.21 -0.47
C SER A 200 6.90 14.22 -1.57
N ILE A 201 6.12 13.16 -1.65
CA ILE A 201 4.99 13.02 -2.57
C ILE A 201 3.72 13.10 -1.74
N ASN A 202 2.86 14.06 -2.03
CA ASN A 202 1.62 14.28 -1.31
C ASN A 202 0.44 14.34 -2.28
N TYR A 203 -0.59 13.55 -2.01
CA TYR A 203 -1.87 13.62 -2.70
C TYR A 203 -2.95 14.16 -1.77
N ASP A 204 -3.54 15.28 -2.16
CA ASP A 204 -4.71 15.86 -1.51
C ASP A 204 -5.97 15.55 -2.33
N ALA A 205 -6.80 14.67 -1.80
CA ALA A 205 -8.04 14.23 -2.43
C ALA A 205 -9.08 15.34 -2.60
N SER A 206 -9.04 16.38 -1.75
CA SER A 206 -10.01 17.49 -1.81
C SER A 206 -9.72 18.44 -2.97
N THR A 207 -8.46 18.57 -3.34
CA THR A 207 -8.00 19.38 -4.48
C THR A 207 -7.61 18.56 -5.70
N GLN A 208 -7.66 17.22 -5.59
CA GLN A 208 -7.18 16.27 -6.59
C GLN A 208 -5.75 16.58 -7.02
N ASN A 209 -4.90 17.01 -6.09
CA ASN A 209 -3.56 17.50 -6.41
C ASN A 209 -2.51 16.49 -5.96
N LEU A 210 -1.77 15.93 -6.93
CA LEU A 210 -0.54 15.18 -6.68
C LEU A 210 0.64 16.16 -6.75
N SER A 211 1.25 16.41 -5.60
CA SER A 211 2.37 17.34 -5.44
C SER A 211 3.64 16.59 -5.06
N VAL A 212 4.76 17.01 -5.62
CA VAL A 212 6.08 16.42 -5.42
C VAL A 212 7.02 17.56 -5.04
N THR A 213 7.63 17.45 -3.88
CA THR A 213 8.69 18.36 -3.43
C THR A 213 9.96 17.56 -3.27
N PHE A 214 11.06 18.00 -3.86
CA PHE A 214 12.30 17.23 -3.90
C PHE A 214 13.53 18.13 -3.86
N THR A 215 14.67 17.57 -3.48
CA THR A 215 15.93 18.31 -3.40
C THR A 215 16.77 18.16 -4.67
N GLY A 216 17.49 19.23 -5.01
CA GLY A 216 18.60 19.24 -5.94
C GLY A 216 19.78 20.02 -5.36
N PHE A 217 20.76 20.35 -6.21
CA PHE A 217 21.94 21.11 -5.85
C PHE A 217 22.14 22.28 -6.82
N ASN A 218 22.44 23.45 -6.26
CA ASN A 218 22.83 24.62 -7.03
C ASN A 218 24.32 24.54 -7.43
N TYR A 219 24.78 25.44 -8.31
CA TYR A 219 26.17 25.45 -8.81
C TYR A 219 27.24 25.58 -7.71
N ASP A 220 26.89 26.16 -6.57
CA ASP A 220 27.77 26.28 -5.39
C ASP A 220 27.67 25.09 -4.43
N ASN A 221 27.06 23.98 -4.87
CA ASN A 221 26.79 22.76 -4.10
C ASN A 221 25.82 22.94 -2.92
N THR A 222 25.09 24.05 -2.82
CA THR A 222 24.03 24.19 -1.83
C THR A 222 22.80 23.37 -2.20
N THR A 223 22.19 22.72 -1.21
CA THR A 223 20.92 21.99 -1.41
C THR A 223 19.79 22.98 -1.66
N ILE A 224 19.04 22.76 -2.73
CA ILE A 224 17.87 23.54 -3.09
C ILE A 224 16.64 22.66 -3.14
N GLN A 225 15.48 23.25 -2.91
CA GLN A 225 14.19 22.58 -3.00
C GLN A 225 13.53 22.93 -4.34
N GLN A 226 13.01 21.91 -5.01
CA GLN A 226 12.28 21.98 -6.26
C GLN A 226 10.88 21.38 -6.07
N HIS A 227 9.96 21.70 -6.97
CA HIS A 227 8.57 21.31 -6.86
C HIS A 227 7.96 21.01 -8.23
N LEU A 228 7.07 20.03 -8.26
CA LEU A 228 6.23 19.65 -9.40
C LEU A 228 4.84 19.28 -8.87
N SER A 229 3.78 19.58 -9.63
CA SER A 229 2.43 19.15 -9.24
C SER A 229 1.55 18.90 -10.46
N LEU A 230 0.56 18.04 -10.29
CA LEU A 230 -0.45 17.73 -11.28
C LEU A 230 -1.82 17.63 -10.60
N VAL A 231 -2.80 18.35 -11.13
CA VAL A 231 -4.21 18.14 -10.78
C VAL A 231 -4.69 16.90 -11.54
N ILE A 232 -4.93 15.82 -10.82
CA ILE A 232 -5.25 14.49 -11.32
C ILE A 232 -6.27 13.82 -10.40
N ASN A 233 -7.35 13.32 -10.99
CA ASN A 233 -8.27 12.45 -10.27
C ASN A 233 -7.77 10.99 -10.31
N LEU A 234 -7.18 10.51 -9.22
CA LEU A 234 -6.60 9.16 -9.19
C LEU A 234 -7.62 8.02 -9.42
N THR A 235 -8.92 8.26 -9.17
CA THR A 235 -9.97 7.24 -9.39
C THR A 235 -10.16 6.90 -10.87
N ASP A 236 -9.80 7.81 -11.77
CA ASP A 236 -9.93 7.61 -13.21
C ASP A 236 -8.79 6.74 -13.78
N HIS A 237 -7.76 6.48 -12.98
CA HIS A 237 -6.51 5.85 -13.41
C HIS A 237 -6.13 4.61 -12.61
N LEU A 238 -6.58 4.48 -11.35
CA LEU A 238 -6.16 3.41 -10.44
C LEU A 238 -7.38 2.70 -9.82
N PRO A 239 -7.27 1.39 -9.51
CA PRO A 239 -8.31 0.66 -8.79
C PRO A 239 -8.46 1.12 -7.33
N GLU A 240 -9.52 0.65 -6.65
CA GLU A 240 -9.80 0.96 -5.24
C GLU A 240 -8.65 0.60 -4.30
N SER A 241 -7.94 -0.50 -4.58
CA SER A 241 -6.78 -0.95 -3.80
C SER A 241 -5.53 -0.99 -4.68
N VAL A 242 -4.45 -0.36 -4.22
CA VAL A 242 -3.21 -0.20 -4.98
C VAL A 242 -2.02 -0.81 -4.27
N GLU A 243 -1.10 -1.35 -5.07
CA GLU A 243 0.27 -1.63 -4.66
C GLU A 243 1.10 -0.36 -4.81
N PHE A 244 2.12 -0.18 -3.97
CA PHE A 244 2.98 0.98 -4.04
C PHE A 244 4.39 0.68 -3.54
N GLY A 245 5.34 1.47 -4.02
CA GLY A 245 6.75 1.28 -3.69
C GLY A 245 7.65 1.99 -4.68
N PHE A 246 8.86 1.44 -4.81
CA PHE A 246 9.90 1.99 -5.67
C PHE A 246 10.32 0.98 -6.73
N SER A 247 10.67 1.50 -7.89
CA SER A 247 11.39 0.75 -8.93
C SER A 247 12.60 1.54 -9.40
N ALA A 248 13.62 0.84 -9.87
CA ALA A 248 14.73 1.44 -10.60
C ALA A 248 15.24 0.46 -11.66
N SER A 249 15.90 0.96 -12.69
CA SER A 249 16.60 0.12 -13.66
C SER A 249 17.83 0.79 -14.24
N THR A 250 18.61 -0.05 -14.91
CA THR A 250 19.72 0.32 -15.76
C THR A 250 19.52 -0.33 -17.13
N GLY A 251 20.06 0.30 -18.17
CA GLY A 251 20.11 -0.21 -19.53
C GLY A 251 21.54 -0.61 -19.90
N LEU A 252 21.97 -0.23 -21.10
CA LEU A 252 23.36 -0.43 -21.56
C LEU A 252 24.36 0.54 -20.91
N ILE A 253 23.84 1.55 -20.24
CA ILE A 253 24.56 2.46 -19.35
C ILE A 253 23.96 2.19 -17.96
N SER A 254 24.75 2.43 -16.91
CA SER A 254 24.34 2.06 -15.57
C SER A 254 24.72 3.10 -14.55
N GLU A 255 23.96 3.08 -13.47
CA GLU A 255 24.21 3.78 -12.22
C GLU A 255 23.63 2.95 -11.06
N LEU A 256 24.10 3.25 -9.85
CA LEU A 256 23.66 2.62 -8.62
C LEU A 256 22.42 3.34 -8.07
N HIS A 257 21.37 2.60 -7.71
CA HIS A 257 20.16 3.17 -7.10
C HIS A 257 19.96 2.63 -5.68
N ILE A 258 19.92 3.52 -4.69
CA ILE A 258 19.74 3.17 -3.28
C ILE A 258 18.56 3.95 -2.69
N LEU A 259 17.62 3.23 -2.08
CA LEU A 259 16.61 3.78 -1.19
C LEU A 259 17.14 3.77 0.25
N SER A 260 17.32 4.94 0.83
CA SER A 260 17.97 5.15 2.13
C SER A 260 16.96 5.22 3.28
N THR A 261 15.86 5.95 3.08
CA THR A 261 14.76 6.03 4.06
C THR A 261 13.41 6.04 3.36
N TRP A 262 12.36 5.60 4.04
CA TRP A 262 11.00 5.67 3.53
C TRP A 262 9.96 5.73 4.66
N SER A 263 9.14 6.78 4.65
CA SER A 263 7.92 6.86 5.43
C SER A 263 6.71 7.03 4.53
N PHE A 264 5.58 6.56 5.02
CA PHE A 264 4.31 6.63 4.33
C PHE A 264 3.18 6.78 5.34
N GLU A 265 2.22 7.62 5.01
CA GLU A 265 0.96 7.75 5.74
C GLU A 265 -0.19 7.91 4.75
N SER A 266 -1.30 7.20 4.97
CA SER A 266 -2.54 7.41 4.23
C SER A 266 -3.75 7.50 5.15
N THR A 267 -4.76 8.26 4.74
CA THR A 267 -6.06 8.25 5.42
C THR A 267 -6.91 7.09 4.95
N SER A 268 -7.76 6.55 5.81
CA SER A 268 -8.79 5.58 5.37
C SER A 268 -9.89 6.31 4.56
N PRO A 269 -10.21 5.89 3.32
CA PRO A 269 -11.34 6.43 2.56
C PRO A 269 -12.66 6.36 3.33
N SER A 270 -12.83 5.32 4.17
CA SER A 270 -14.03 5.12 4.99
C SER A 270 -14.08 6.05 6.21
N THR A 271 -12.94 6.61 6.64
CA THR A 271 -12.82 7.42 7.86
C THR A 271 -12.40 8.85 7.55
N ILE A 272 -13.33 9.66 7.09
CA ILE A 272 -13.22 11.11 7.26
C ILE A 272 -14.36 11.55 8.18
N GLN A 273 -14.02 11.72 9.46
CA GLN A 273 -14.71 12.67 10.32
C GLN A 273 -14.47 14.06 9.71
N GLN A 274 -15.55 14.84 9.60
CA GLN A 274 -15.51 16.24 9.19
C GLN A 274 -14.38 16.97 9.94
N SER A 275 -13.51 17.63 9.18
CA SER A 275 -12.51 18.55 9.74
C SER A 275 -13.23 19.57 10.63
N PRO A 276 -12.81 19.80 11.88
CA PRO A 276 -13.41 20.85 12.69
C PRO A 276 -12.89 22.20 12.20
N ALA A 277 -13.82 23.08 11.83
CA ALA A 277 -13.55 24.52 11.76
C ALA A 277 -12.91 25.00 13.09
N PRO A 278 -12.08 26.06 13.08
CA PRO A 278 -11.36 26.48 14.27
C PRO A 278 -12.34 27.05 15.31
N SER A 279 -12.69 26.25 16.31
CA SER A 279 -13.42 26.71 17.49
C SER A 279 -12.50 26.69 18.71
N VAL A 280 -12.09 27.90 19.07
CA VAL A 280 -11.74 28.42 20.41
C VAL A 280 -11.57 27.36 21.52
N GLU A 281 -10.37 27.36 22.08
CA GLU A 281 -9.97 26.64 23.30
C GLU A 281 -11.06 26.64 24.38
N LYS A 282 -11.50 25.44 24.77
CA LYS A 282 -11.91 25.18 26.14
C LYS A 282 -11.33 23.85 26.61
N ASN A 283 -10.38 23.97 27.54
CA ASN A 283 -9.91 22.89 28.42
C ASN A 283 -11.09 22.07 28.96
N LYS A 284 -11.00 20.75 28.82
CA LYS A 284 -11.61 19.76 29.72
C LYS A 284 -11.02 18.38 29.43
N ASP A 285 -10.27 17.87 30.40
CA ASP A 285 -9.94 16.46 30.55
C ASP A 285 -11.20 15.60 30.58
N GLU A 286 -11.25 14.49 29.82
CA GLU A 286 -12.00 13.27 30.16
C GLU A 286 -11.73 12.09 29.18
N PRO A 287 -12.08 10.82 29.51
CA PRO A 287 -11.15 9.70 29.45
C PRO A 287 -11.43 8.70 28.31
N LYS A 288 -10.43 7.84 28.05
CA LYS A 288 -10.43 6.75 27.05
C LYS A 288 -11.36 5.58 27.39
N THR A 289 -12.67 5.82 27.52
CA THR A 289 -13.63 4.79 27.98
C THR A 289 -14.61 4.27 26.93
N LYS A 290 -14.54 4.70 25.65
CA LYS A 290 -15.55 4.30 24.65
C LYS A 290 -15.18 3.08 23.79
N LEU A 291 -13.90 2.74 23.64
CA LEU A 291 -13.49 1.60 22.80
C LEU A 291 -13.54 0.24 23.53
N VAL A 292 -13.25 0.23 24.83
CA VAL A 292 -13.26 -0.99 25.67
C VAL A 292 -14.69 -1.46 25.98
N VAL A 293 -15.67 -0.55 26.00
CA VAL A 293 -17.07 -0.88 26.28
C VAL A 293 -17.73 -1.60 25.11
N GLY A 294 -17.38 -1.26 23.86
CA GLY A 294 -17.95 -1.92 22.67
C GLY A 294 -17.50 -3.38 22.49
N LEU A 295 -16.19 -3.66 22.66
CA LEU A 295 -15.63 -5.01 22.54
C LEU A 295 -16.02 -5.92 23.71
N SER A 296 -16.17 -5.36 24.92
CA SER A 296 -16.60 -6.14 26.09
C SER A 296 -18.07 -6.55 26.01
N LEU A 297 -18.98 -5.69 25.54
CA LEU A 297 -20.38 -6.10 25.34
C LEU A 297 -20.55 -7.19 24.28
N GLY A 298 -19.81 -7.11 23.16
CA GLY A 298 -19.87 -8.14 22.11
C GLY A 298 -19.37 -9.51 22.59
N ALA A 299 -18.25 -9.55 23.31
CA ALA A 299 -17.72 -10.78 23.90
C ALA A 299 -18.64 -11.36 24.99
N CYS A 300 -19.23 -10.51 25.84
CA CYS A 300 -20.18 -10.96 26.87
C CYS A 300 -21.45 -11.58 26.26
N ILE A 301 -22.01 -11.00 25.20
CA ILE A 301 -23.19 -11.55 24.51
C ILE A 301 -22.86 -12.91 23.88
N LEU A 302 -21.66 -13.08 23.30
CA LEU A 302 -21.19 -14.36 22.75
C LEU A 302 -21.03 -15.44 23.82
N ILE A 303 -20.43 -15.10 24.96
CA ILE A 303 -20.23 -16.03 26.08
C ILE A 303 -21.59 -16.46 26.66
N ILE A 304 -22.51 -15.52 26.85
CA ILE A 304 -23.87 -15.83 27.34
C ILE A 304 -24.61 -16.72 26.35
N GLY A 305 -24.50 -16.45 25.04
CA GLY A 305 -25.08 -17.28 23.98
C GLY A 305 -24.54 -18.71 23.99
N LEU A 306 -23.21 -18.88 24.10
CA LEU A 306 -22.56 -20.19 24.19
C LEU A 306 -22.96 -20.96 25.46
N LEU A 307 -23.02 -20.29 26.61
CA LEU A 307 -23.44 -20.90 27.88
C LEU A 307 -24.90 -21.36 27.84
N LEU A 308 -25.80 -20.59 27.23
CA LEU A 308 -27.20 -20.98 27.05
C LEU A 308 -27.34 -22.19 26.12
N VAL A 309 -26.56 -22.25 25.03
CA VAL A 309 -26.53 -23.42 24.13
C VAL A 309 -26.03 -24.66 24.87
N CYS A 310 -24.92 -24.54 25.60
CA CYS A 310 -24.38 -25.64 26.42
C CYS A 310 -25.37 -26.09 27.50
N PHE A 311 -26.06 -25.17 28.16
CA PHE A 311 -27.07 -25.48 29.18
C PHE A 311 -28.26 -26.24 28.60
N VAL A 312 -28.81 -25.81 27.46
CA VAL A 312 -29.93 -26.48 26.79
C VAL A 312 -29.52 -27.89 26.31
N TYR A 313 -28.30 -28.03 25.77
CA TYR A 313 -27.78 -29.34 25.37
C TYR A 313 -27.55 -30.27 26.58
N GLY A 314 -27.03 -29.72 27.68
CA GLY A 314 -26.81 -30.45 28.94
C GLY A 314 -28.12 -30.91 29.57
N LYS A 315 -29.16 -30.07 29.57
CA LYS A 315 -30.49 -30.41 30.09
C LYS A 315 -31.17 -31.50 29.27
N LYS A 316 -31.12 -31.40 27.93
CA LYS A 316 -31.69 -32.41 27.03
C LYS A 316 -30.99 -33.78 27.14
N ARG A 317 -29.69 -33.78 27.47
CA ARG A 317 -28.92 -35.01 27.71
C ARG A 317 -29.21 -35.65 29.07
N ARG A 318 -29.69 -34.88 30.05
CA ARG A 318 -30.13 -35.37 31.36
C ARG A 318 -31.55 -35.94 31.31
N GLU A 319 -32.46 -35.29 30.57
CA GLU A 319 -33.82 -35.79 30.37
C GLU A 319 -33.86 -37.13 29.61
N GLY A 320 -32.98 -37.33 28.60
CA GLY A 320 -32.85 -38.62 27.91
C GLY A 320 -32.14 -39.75 28.69
N LYS A 321 -31.66 -39.47 29.93
CA LYS A 321 -31.10 -40.48 30.83
C LYS A 321 -32.08 -40.94 31.91
N GLY A 322 -33.07 -40.12 32.28
CA GLY A 322 -34.09 -40.47 33.28
C GLY A 322 -35.13 -41.49 32.77
N GLU A 323 -35.44 -41.48 31.48
CA GLU A 323 -36.40 -42.45 30.88
C GLU A 323 -35.84 -43.87 30.76
N LYS A 324 -34.54 -44.10 31.00
CA LYS A 324 -33.92 -45.44 30.94
C LYS A 324 -33.90 -46.18 32.28
N GLU A 325 -34.14 -45.51 33.40
CA GLU A 325 -34.16 -46.15 34.73
C GLU A 325 -35.58 -46.54 35.20
N GLU A 326 -36.64 -45.87 34.73
CA GLU A 326 -38.03 -46.26 35.09
C GLU A 326 -38.57 -47.47 34.29
N GLY A 327 -37.93 -47.83 33.17
CA GLY A 327 -38.31 -49.00 32.37
C GLY A 327 -37.77 -50.35 32.87
N LEU A 328 -36.89 -50.36 33.89
CA LEU A 328 -36.24 -51.60 34.36
C LEU A 328 -36.85 -52.18 35.65
N VAL A 329 -37.72 -51.44 36.35
CA VAL A 329 -38.28 -51.87 37.66
C VAL A 329 -39.66 -52.54 37.52
N SER A 330 -40.35 -52.41 36.37
CA SER A 330 -41.72 -52.93 36.19
C SER A 330 -41.85 -54.41 35.73
N ASN A 331 -40.77 -55.16 35.53
CA ASN A 331 -40.83 -56.53 34.95
C ASN A 331 -40.25 -57.64 35.85
N LYS A 332 -40.49 -57.58 37.17
CA LYS A 332 -40.28 -58.72 38.08
C LYS A 332 -41.41 -58.82 39.10
N GLU A 333 -42.59 -59.26 38.65
CA GLU A 333 -43.58 -59.97 39.49
C GLU A 333 -44.67 -60.50 38.55
N GLY A 334 -44.71 -61.82 38.31
CA GLY A 334 -45.73 -62.44 37.47
C GLY A 334 -45.34 -63.74 36.77
N THR A 335 -44.84 -64.75 37.49
CA THR A 335 -45.25 -66.16 37.33
C THR A 335 -44.82 -66.97 38.53
#